data_AF-A0A7W7ZAK1-F1
#
_entry.id   AF-A0A7W7ZAK1-F1
#
_cell.length_a   1.000
_cell.length_b   1.000
_cell.length_c   1.000
_cell.angle_alpha   90.00
_cell.angle_beta   90.00
_cell.angle_gamma   90.00
#
_symmetry.space_group_name_H-M   'P 1'
#
loop_
_entity.id
_entity.type
_entity.pdbx_description
1 polymer ?
#
loop_
_entity_poly.entity_id
_entity_poly.type
_entity_poly.pdbx_seq_one_letter_code
_entity_poly.pdbx_strand_id
1 'polypeptide(L)'
;MQHDPHDPHATDTNVIQLPAPTAYPMVMSLGIALMCTGLVTNIVIGILGLVLTLWSIVGWFLQVFPHEAHIPVAVEIEPIEISTSRTLGRRAPASEKPRLVIPVETFQITTGIKGGIAGGIAMTVPAGIFSLIKYHSFWYATNLLAAGGFVSWAGASDAFLSEFHLRGALAALIIHGLTSLLVGLLYGAMLPMFPRWPILTAGVAAPIMFTVILHSGIGVISPILNQRIDWFWFFISLIAFGLVCGYVVNLHTKVRTAQFRALPFAVRAGLHTDTFPVIHVDAQEKKDLDHKDKDAQQ
;
A
#
# COMPACT_ATOMS: atom_id res chain seq x y z
N MET A 1 -47.72 28.99 -19.62
CA MET A 1 -47.13 27.81 -18.97
C MET A 1 -46.40 28.30 -17.74
N GLN A 2 -46.88 27.86 -16.57
CA GLN A 2 -46.42 28.26 -15.24
C GLN A 2 -45.01 27.71 -15.00
N HIS A 3 -44.06 28.54 -14.56
CA HIS A 3 -42.77 28.08 -14.05
C HIS A 3 -43.00 27.50 -12.65
N ASP A 4 -42.75 26.20 -12.48
CA ASP A 4 -42.68 25.54 -11.18
C ASP A 4 -41.33 25.91 -10.52
N PRO A 5 -41.30 26.45 -9.29
CA PRO A 5 -40.06 26.91 -8.65
C PRO A 5 -39.39 25.86 -7.74
N HIS A 6 -39.67 24.57 -7.93
CA HIS A 6 -39.12 23.50 -7.10
C HIS A 6 -38.50 22.37 -7.92
N ASP A 7 -37.33 22.64 -8.51
CA ASP A 7 -36.38 21.59 -8.87
C ASP A 7 -35.02 21.88 -8.19
N PRO A 8 -34.67 21.17 -7.10
CA PRO A 8 -33.37 21.36 -6.42
C PRO A 8 -32.18 20.78 -7.21
N HIS A 9 -32.39 20.27 -8.43
CA HIS A 9 -31.33 19.71 -9.28
C HIS A 9 -30.95 20.56 -10.50
N ALA A 10 -31.30 21.85 -10.52
CA ALA A 10 -30.66 22.80 -11.42
C ALA A 10 -29.18 22.98 -11.01
N THR A 11 -28.32 22.06 -11.45
CA THR A 11 -26.87 22.12 -11.29
C THR A 11 -26.33 23.39 -11.94
N ASP A 12 -25.98 24.39 -11.14
CA ASP A 12 -25.11 25.49 -11.55
C ASP A 12 -23.82 24.90 -12.12
N THR A 13 -23.60 25.07 -13.43
CA THR A 13 -22.48 24.49 -14.18
C THR A 13 -21.10 25.02 -13.77
N ASN A 14 -21.05 25.98 -12.84
CA ASN A 14 -19.83 26.65 -12.37
C ASN A 14 -19.44 26.32 -10.92
N VAL A 15 -20.05 25.31 -10.30
CA VAL A 15 -19.75 24.93 -8.90
C VAL A 15 -19.23 23.51 -8.84
N ILE A 16 -18.01 23.34 -8.32
CA ILE A 16 -17.44 22.02 -8.00
C ILE A 16 -17.62 21.77 -6.50
N GLN A 17 -18.21 20.62 -6.15
CA GLN A 17 -18.31 20.16 -4.76
C GLN A 17 -16.96 19.57 -4.34
N LEU A 18 -16.26 20.24 -3.42
CA LEU A 18 -15.00 19.76 -2.87
C LEU A 18 -15.19 19.26 -1.44
N PRO A 19 -14.45 18.23 -0.99
CA PRO A 19 -14.52 17.76 0.38
C PRO A 19 -14.10 18.87 1.36
N ALA A 20 -14.85 19.04 2.44
CA ALA A 20 -14.53 20.01 3.46
C ALA A 20 -13.17 19.69 4.12
N PRO A 21 -12.35 20.70 4.44
CA PRO A 21 -11.08 20.47 5.12
C PRO A 21 -11.29 19.82 6.50
N THR A 22 -10.51 18.78 6.81
CA THR A 22 -10.55 18.06 8.09
C THR A 22 -9.15 17.96 8.72
N ALA A 23 -9.08 18.18 10.04
CA ALA A 23 -7.84 18.12 10.81
C ALA A 23 -7.47 16.70 11.30
N TYR A 24 -8.42 15.76 11.28
CA TYR A 24 -8.23 14.44 11.89
C TYR A 24 -7.06 13.63 11.29
N PRO A 25 -6.81 13.61 9.97
CA PRO A 25 -5.64 12.91 9.44
C PRO A 25 -4.31 13.37 10.05
N MET A 26 -4.17 14.66 10.35
CA MET A 26 -2.98 15.19 11.05
C MET A 26 -2.93 14.78 12.52
N VAL A 27 -4.07 14.77 13.23
CA VAL A 27 -4.12 14.34 14.63
C VAL A 27 -3.81 12.85 14.75
N MET A 28 -4.30 12.03 13.82
CA MET A 28 -4.02 10.60 13.76
C MET A 28 -2.53 10.32 13.54
N SER A 29 -1.88 11.03 12.60
CA SER A 29 -0.45 10.85 12.34
C SER A 29 0.40 11.25 13.54
N LEU A 30 0.04 12.34 14.23
CA LEU A 30 0.67 12.74 15.49
C LEU A 30 0.47 11.70 16.59
N GLY A 31 -0.74 11.15 16.72
CA GLY A 31 -1.06 10.09 17.68
C GLY A 31 -0.20 8.84 17.47
N ILE A 32 -0.10 8.37 16.21
CA ILE A 32 0.73 7.22 15.84
C ILE A 32 2.21 7.51 16.12
N ALA A 33 2.69 8.71 15.78
CA ALA A 33 4.07 9.11 16.04
C ALA A 33 4.39 9.07 17.55
N LEU A 34 3.53 9.65 18.39
CA LEU A 34 3.69 9.62 19.85
C LEU A 34 3.59 8.20 20.41
N MET A 35 2.74 7.34 19.84
CA MET A 35 2.62 5.95 20.26
C MET A 35 3.94 5.18 20.00
N CYS A 36 4.54 5.37 18.83
CA CYS A 36 5.85 4.81 18.49
C CYS A 36 6.98 5.40 19.36
N THR A 37 7.00 6.72 19.57
CA THR A 37 7.98 7.37 20.44
C THR A 37 7.86 6.88 21.88
N GLY A 38 6.65 6.72 22.39
CA GLY A 38 6.39 6.24 23.75
C GLY A 38 6.85 4.80 23.98
N LEU A 39 6.80 3.95 22.96
CA LEU A 39 7.34 2.59 23.01
C LEU A 39 8.85 2.58 23.30
N VAL A 40 9.57 3.57 22.77
CA VAL A 40 11.03 3.70 22.90
C VAL A 40 11.43 4.48 24.16
N THR A 41 10.61 5.45 24.58
CA THR A 41 11.01 6.46 25.57
C THR A 41 10.24 6.37 26.88
N ASN A 42 8.90 6.43 26.84
CA ASN A 42 8.07 6.56 28.02
C ASN A 42 6.62 6.07 27.76
N ILE A 43 6.14 5.18 28.64
CA ILE A 43 4.79 4.61 28.56
C ILE A 43 3.68 5.67 28.59
N VAL A 44 3.88 6.79 29.31
CA VAL A 44 2.91 7.89 29.40
C VAL A 44 2.72 8.56 28.03
N ILE A 45 3.82 8.78 27.29
CA ILE A 45 3.78 9.32 25.92
C ILE A 45 3.07 8.32 24.99
N GLY A 46 3.30 7.02 25.20
CA GLY A 46 2.63 5.96 24.44
C GLY A 46 1.11 5.94 24.65
N ILE A 47 0.66 6.05 25.91
CA ILE A 47 -0.76 6.14 26.26
C ILE A 47 -1.40 7.39 25.65
N LEU A 48 -0.72 8.54 25.73
CA LEU A 48 -1.19 9.78 25.09
C LEU A 48 -1.37 9.60 23.58
N GLY A 49 -0.38 9.01 22.90
CA GLY A 49 -0.45 8.71 21.47
C GLY A 49 -1.62 7.78 21.12
N LEU A 50 -1.86 6.75 21.94
CA LEU A 50 -2.99 5.83 21.76
C LEU A 50 -4.34 6.56 21.88
N VAL A 51 -4.50 7.41 22.91
CA VAL A 51 -5.73 8.20 23.12
C VAL A 51 -6.00 9.12 21.92
N LEU A 52 -4.97 9.84 21.46
CA LEU A 52 -5.11 10.74 20.30
C LEU A 52 -5.48 9.97 19.02
N THR A 53 -4.88 8.80 18.82
CA THR A 53 -5.18 7.95 17.65
C THR A 53 -6.65 7.49 17.67
N LEU A 54 -7.13 6.97 18.80
CA LEU A 54 -8.51 6.51 18.94
C LEU A 54 -9.50 7.66 18.79
N TRP A 55 -9.24 8.80 19.42
CA TRP A 55 -10.09 9.98 19.28
C TRP A 55 -10.13 10.47 17.84
N SER A 56 -8.99 10.48 17.14
CA SER A 56 -8.93 10.89 15.75
C SER A 56 -9.70 9.94 14.83
N ILE A 57 -9.66 8.63 15.06
CA ILE A 57 -10.43 7.66 14.27
C ILE A 57 -11.93 7.90 14.43
N VAL A 58 -12.40 8.05 15.67
CA VAL A 58 -13.81 8.28 15.97
C VAL A 58 -14.27 9.63 15.41
N GLY A 59 -13.48 10.68 15.64
CA GLY A 59 -13.81 12.03 15.15
C GLY A 59 -13.84 12.11 13.64
N TRP A 60 -12.88 11.46 12.95
CA TRP A 60 -12.87 11.42 11.49
C TRP A 60 -14.07 10.65 10.94
N PHE A 61 -14.38 9.49 11.54
CA PHE A 61 -15.51 8.67 11.13
C PHE A 61 -16.84 9.41 11.26
N LEU A 62 -17.06 10.08 12.40
CA LEU A 62 -18.29 10.86 12.65
C LEU A 62 -18.36 12.15 11.82
N GLN A 63 -17.24 12.68 11.33
CA GLN A 63 -17.25 13.85 10.45
C GLN A 63 -17.60 13.49 9.01
N VAL A 64 -17.27 12.29 8.56
CA VAL A 64 -17.52 11.84 7.17
C VAL A 64 -18.87 11.14 7.03
N PHE A 65 -19.30 10.40 8.06
CA PHE A 65 -20.57 9.65 8.03
C PHE A 65 -21.61 10.24 8.97
N PRO A 66 -22.93 10.18 8.63
CA PRO A 66 -23.52 9.55 7.45
C PRO A 66 -23.56 10.42 6.18
N HIS A 67 -23.39 11.75 6.32
CA HIS A 67 -23.48 12.69 5.22
C HIS A 67 -22.12 13.34 4.98
N GLU A 68 -21.58 13.13 3.79
CA GLU A 68 -20.27 13.63 3.39
C GLU A 68 -20.24 15.16 3.36
N ALA A 69 -19.34 15.76 4.13
CA ALA A 69 -19.18 17.21 4.19
C ALA A 69 -18.52 17.75 2.90
N HIS A 70 -19.32 18.37 2.03
CA HIS A 70 -18.85 19.05 0.82
C HIS A 70 -19.05 20.57 0.93
N ILE A 71 -18.12 21.33 0.36
CA ILE A 71 -18.20 22.79 0.24
C ILE A 71 -18.27 23.13 -1.25
N PRO A 72 -19.26 23.93 -1.68
CA PRO A 72 -19.32 24.43 -3.05
C PRO A 72 -18.20 25.46 -3.26
N VAL A 73 -17.32 25.21 -4.23
CA VAL A 73 -16.29 26.16 -4.66
C VAL A 73 -16.59 26.58 -6.10
N ALA A 74 -16.75 27.89 -6.31
CA ALA A 74 -16.95 28.46 -7.63
C ALA A 74 -15.67 28.31 -8.45
N VAL A 75 -15.80 27.80 -9.68
CA VAL A 75 -14.65 27.61 -10.57
C VAL A 75 -14.79 28.53 -11.77
N GLU A 76 -13.77 29.36 -11.97
CA GLU A 76 -13.57 30.10 -13.21
C GLU A 76 -12.89 29.19 -14.22
N ILE A 77 -13.61 28.84 -15.29
CA ILE A 77 -13.08 28.04 -16.39
C ILE A 77 -12.28 28.99 -17.29
N GLU A 78 -10.95 29.02 -17.13
CA GLU A 78 -10.06 29.68 -18.08
C GLU A 78 -9.72 28.70 -19.22
N PRO A 79 -10.16 28.95 -20.47
CA PRO A 79 -9.83 28.08 -21.60
C PRO A 79 -8.36 28.26 -21.97
N ILE A 80 -7.50 27.39 -21.46
CA ILE A 80 -6.10 27.33 -21.87
C ILE A 80 -6.02 26.60 -23.21
N GLU A 81 -5.70 27.33 -24.29
CA GLU A 81 -5.38 26.73 -25.58
C GLU A 81 -4.05 25.97 -25.49
N ILE A 82 -4.12 24.66 -25.29
CA ILE A 82 -2.95 23.78 -25.30
C ILE A 82 -2.51 23.61 -26.76
N SER A 83 -1.62 24.48 -27.24
CA SER A 83 -0.93 24.28 -28.53
C SER A 83 0.30 23.39 -28.32
N THR A 84 0.42 22.32 -29.11
CA THR A 84 1.61 21.46 -29.10
C THR A 84 2.19 21.38 -30.52
N SER A 85 3.51 21.55 -30.65
CA SER A 85 4.23 21.44 -31.92
C SER A 85 4.55 20.00 -32.34
N ARG A 86 4.08 19.00 -31.59
CA ARG A 86 4.37 17.59 -31.89
C ARG A 86 3.50 17.10 -33.04
N THR A 87 4.15 16.53 -34.06
CA THR A 87 3.49 15.73 -35.09
C THR A 87 2.85 14.52 -34.41
N LEU A 88 1.55 14.62 -34.10
CA LEU A 88 0.74 13.48 -33.69
C LEU A 88 0.69 12.51 -34.87
N GLY A 89 1.49 11.44 -34.81
CA GLY A 89 1.32 10.32 -35.72
C GLY A 89 -0.12 9.86 -35.68
N ARG A 90 -0.77 9.77 -36.85
CA ARG A 90 -2.18 9.38 -37.02
C ARG A 90 -2.48 8.17 -36.15
N ARG A 91 -3.17 8.40 -35.03
CA ARG A 91 -3.69 7.32 -34.19
C ARG A 91 -4.70 6.57 -35.05
N ALA A 92 -4.49 5.27 -35.24
CA ALA A 92 -5.50 4.42 -35.87
C ALA A 92 -6.84 4.64 -35.14
N PRO A 93 -7.97 4.72 -35.87
CA PRO A 93 -9.27 5.01 -35.28
C PRO A 93 -9.48 4.07 -34.09
N ALA A 94 -9.73 4.65 -32.92
CA ALA A 94 -10.08 3.88 -31.75
C ALA A 94 -11.31 3.05 -32.13
N SER A 95 -11.21 1.72 -32.02
CA SER A 95 -12.33 0.82 -32.23
C SER A 95 -13.54 1.32 -31.46
N GLU A 96 -14.69 1.34 -32.13
CA GLU A 96 -15.99 1.84 -31.65
C GLU A 96 -16.46 1.19 -30.33
N LYS A 97 -15.83 0.07 -29.95
CA LYS A 97 -15.86 -0.45 -28.59
C LYS A 97 -14.54 -0.07 -27.92
N PRO A 98 -14.51 0.97 -27.05
CA PRO A 98 -13.51 1.02 -26.01
C PRO A 98 -13.51 -0.36 -25.37
N ARG A 99 -12.38 -1.09 -25.42
CA ARG A 99 -12.26 -2.30 -24.60
C ARG A 99 -12.34 -1.81 -23.17
N LEU A 100 -13.55 -1.84 -22.63
CA LEU A 100 -13.84 -1.49 -21.27
C LEU A 100 -13.08 -2.50 -20.42
N VAL A 101 -11.91 -2.10 -19.93
CA VAL A 101 -11.14 -2.90 -18.97
C VAL A 101 -11.85 -2.68 -17.65
N ILE A 102 -12.92 -3.44 -17.44
CA ILE A 102 -13.61 -3.47 -16.16
C ILE A 102 -12.67 -4.22 -15.22
N PRO A 103 -12.18 -3.62 -14.12
CA PRO A 103 -11.49 -4.36 -13.07
C PRO A 103 -12.54 -5.22 -12.36
N VAL A 104 -12.90 -6.37 -12.93
CA VAL A 104 -13.96 -7.25 -12.39
C VAL A 104 -13.53 -7.86 -11.04
N GLU A 105 -12.23 -7.94 -10.77
CA GLU A 105 -11.70 -8.47 -9.51
C GLU A 105 -10.68 -7.49 -8.89
N THR A 106 -11.07 -6.89 -7.77
CA THR A 106 -10.19 -6.07 -6.94
C THR A 106 -9.24 -6.93 -6.12
N PHE A 107 -8.03 -6.43 -5.91
CA PHE A 107 -7.02 -7.09 -5.08
C PHE A 107 -7.53 -7.19 -3.63
N GLN A 108 -7.65 -8.41 -3.11
CA GLN A 108 -8.09 -8.62 -1.74
C GLN A 108 -6.91 -8.49 -0.78
N ILE A 109 -6.99 -7.53 0.14
CA ILE A 109 -6.05 -7.30 1.25
C ILE A 109 -5.76 -8.60 2.02
N THR A 110 -6.75 -9.49 2.12
CA THR A 110 -6.67 -10.80 2.79
C THR A 110 -5.61 -11.72 2.20
N THR A 111 -5.26 -11.58 0.92
CA THR A 111 -4.21 -12.38 0.28
C THR A 111 -2.82 -12.02 0.82
N GLY A 112 -2.57 -10.73 1.06
CA GLY A 112 -1.34 -10.24 1.68
C GLY A 112 -1.20 -10.72 3.13
N ILE A 113 -2.29 -10.71 3.90
CA ILE A 113 -2.31 -11.24 5.27
C ILE A 113 -1.93 -12.72 5.31
N LYS A 114 -2.55 -13.55 4.46
CA LYS A 114 -2.23 -14.99 4.36
C LYS A 114 -0.78 -15.22 3.93
N GLY A 115 -0.30 -14.44 2.96
CA GLY A 115 1.09 -14.46 2.51
C GLY A 115 2.07 -14.13 3.62
N GLY A 116 1.79 -13.08 4.39
CA GLY A 116 2.61 -12.65 5.52
C GLY A 116 2.72 -13.73 6.60
N ILE A 117 1.59 -14.35 6.99
CA ILE A 117 1.59 -15.44 7.97
C ILE A 117 2.42 -16.63 7.47
N ALA A 118 2.19 -17.07 6.23
CA ALA A 118 2.92 -18.20 5.66
C ALA A 118 4.42 -17.92 5.51
N GLY A 119 4.79 -16.72 5.04
CA GLY A 119 6.18 -16.26 4.96
C GLY A 119 6.83 -16.18 6.35
N GLY A 120 6.11 -15.68 7.34
CA GLY A 120 6.58 -15.59 8.73
C GLY A 120 6.88 -16.97 9.31
N ILE A 121 6.01 -17.96 9.08
CA ILE A 121 6.25 -19.35 9.51
C ILE A 121 7.46 -19.93 8.78
N ALA A 122 7.57 -19.74 7.46
CA ALA A 122 8.71 -20.21 6.68
C ALA A 122 10.05 -19.64 7.17
N MET A 123 10.06 -18.37 7.59
CA MET A 123 11.24 -17.68 8.12
C MET A 123 11.77 -18.30 9.43
N THR A 124 10.89 -18.86 10.26
CA THR A 124 11.31 -19.49 11.53
C THR A 124 12.13 -20.76 11.33
N VAL A 125 12.03 -21.41 10.16
CA VAL A 125 12.76 -22.65 9.86
C VAL A 125 14.27 -22.40 9.77
N PRO A 126 14.79 -21.56 8.84
CA PRO A 126 16.22 -21.27 8.77
C PRO A 126 16.75 -20.59 10.05
N ALA A 127 15.96 -19.70 10.67
CA ALA A 127 16.34 -19.07 11.93
C ALA A 127 16.48 -20.10 13.08
N GLY A 128 15.54 -21.06 13.16
CA GLY A 128 15.59 -22.16 14.11
C GLY A 128 16.75 -23.11 13.86
N ILE A 129 17.03 -23.46 12.59
CA ILE A 129 18.18 -24.29 12.19
C ILE A 129 19.49 -23.62 12.62
N PHE A 130 19.67 -22.34 12.33
CA PHE A 130 20.83 -21.58 12.79
C PHE A 130 20.99 -21.64 14.31
N SER A 131 19.90 -21.36 15.03
CA SER A 131 19.86 -21.34 16.49
C SER A 131 20.25 -22.69 17.09
N LEU A 132 19.75 -23.78 16.51
CA LEU A 132 20.05 -25.14 16.93
C LEU A 132 21.48 -25.57 16.61
N ILE A 133 22.02 -25.18 15.45
CA ILE A 133 23.39 -25.54 15.06
C ILE A 133 24.42 -24.80 15.90
N LYS A 134 24.25 -23.48 16.10
CA LYS A 134 25.28 -22.64 16.73
C LYS A 134 25.17 -22.55 18.25
N TYR A 135 23.95 -22.57 18.78
CA TYR A 135 23.68 -22.35 20.21
C TYR A 135 22.97 -23.54 20.87
N HIS A 136 22.73 -24.63 20.13
CA HIS A 136 22.06 -25.85 20.63
C HIS A 136 20.69 -25.60 21.27
N SER A 137 20.06 -24.47 20.94
CA SER A 137 18.77 -24.07 21.48
C SER A 137 17.97 -23.31 20.43
N PHE A 138 16.69 -23.65 20.30
CA PHE A 138 15.75 -22.91 19.47
C PHE A 138 15.44 -21.51 20.03
N TRP A 139 15.64 -21.30 21.34
CA TRP A 139 15.27 -20.06 22.01
C TRP A 139 16.20 -18.89 21.70
N TYR A 140 17.45 -19.16 21.31
CA TYR A 140 18.43 -18.10 21.02
C TYR A 140 17.92 -17.14 19.93
N ALA A 141 17.48 -17.63 18.77
CA ALA A 141 16.98 -16.76 17.71
C ALA A 141 15.70 -15.99 18.13
N THR A 142 14.82 -16.63 18.89
CA THR A 142 13.58 -16.02 19.41
C THR A 142 13.90 -14.88 20.38
N ASN A 143 14.77 -15.13 21.35
CA ASN A 143 15.15 -14.13 22.35
C ASN A 143 16.05 -13.04 21.75
N LEU A 144 16.83 -13.34 20.72
CA LEU A 144 17.59 -12.34 19.98
C LEU A 144 16.68 -11.36 19.25
N LEU A 145 15.57 -11.83 18.66
CA LEU A 145 14.55 -10.95 18.10
C LEU A 145 13.90 -10.08 19.18
N ALA A 146 13.59 -10.66 20.34
CA ALA A 146 13.08 -9.91 21.50
C ALA A 146 14.08 -8.87 22.02
N ALA A 147 15.39 -9.13 21.95
CA ALA A 147 16.44 -8.17 22.32
C ALA A 147 16.49 -6.95 21.38
N GLY A 148 15.88 -7.03 20.20
CA GLY A 148 15.60 -5.86 19.36
C GLY A 148 14.58 -4.89 19.96
N GLY A 149 13.64 -5.41 20.77
CA GLY A 149 12.66 -4.59 21.51
C GLY A 149 13.09 -4.28 22.94
N PHE A 150 13.79 -5.19 23.61
CA PHE A 150 14.30 -5.02 24.96
C PHE A 150 15.78 -4.62 24.96
N VAL A 151 16.05 -3.32 25.06
CA VAL A 151 17.42 -2.77 25.09
C VAL A 151 18.29 -3.44 26.16
N SER A 152 17.71 -3.79 27.31
CA SER A 152 18.40 -4.48 28.41
C SER A 152 18.92 -5.88 28.05
N TRP A 153 18.37 -6.52 27.00
CA TRP A 153 18.75 -7.87 26.59
C TRP A 153 19.81 -7.89 25.50
N ALA A 154 20.09 -6.76 24.84
CA ALA A 154 21.11 -6.69 23.80
C ALA A 154 22.49 -7.13 24.33
N GLY A 155 22.81 -6.79 25.58
CA GLY A 155 24.06 -7.17 26.26
C GLY A 155 24.02 -8.50 27.02
N ALA A 156 22.92 -9.26 26.99
CA ALA A 156 22.80 -10.50 27.75
C ALA A 156 23.74 -11.60 27.25
N SER A 157 24.06 -12.59 28.10
CA SER A 157 24.92 -13.72 27.71
C SER A 157 24.21 -14.66 26.72
N ASP A 158 24.99 -15.40 25.93
CA ASP A 158 24.45 -16.37 24.98
C ASP A 158 23.70 -17.50 25.69
N ALA A 159 24.13 -17.87 26.90
CA ALA A 159 23.42 -18.80 27.77
C ALA A 159 22.03 -18.27 28.14
N PHE A 160 21.93 -17.01 28.56
CA PHE A 160 20.64 -16.38 28.87
C PHE A 160 19.71 -16.36 27.67
N LEU A 161 20.22 -15.99 26.48
CA LEU A 161 19.43 -15.97 25.25
C LEU A 161 19.02 -17.39 24.81
N SER A 162 19.75 -18.43 25.21
CA SER A 162 19.45 -19.82 24.86
C SER A 162 18.40 -20.46 25.78
N GLU A 163 17.96 -19.79 26.84
CA GLU A 163 16.93 -20.26 27.76
C GLU A 163 15.53 -19.83 27.35
N PHE A 164 14.52 -20.56 27.80
CA PHE A 164 13.14 -20.16 27.60
C PHE A 164 12.79 -18.96 28.49
N HIS A 165 12.41 -17.84 27.86
CA HIS A 165 11.85 -16.68 28.54
C HIS A 165 10.47 -16.36 27.99
N LEU A 166 9.43 -16.51 28.81
CA LEU A 166 8.04 -16.22 28.39
C LEU A 166 7.88 -14.80 27.84
N ARG A 167 8.52 -13.82 28.50
CA ARG A 167 8.52 -12.41 28.04
C ARG A 167 9.16 -12.25 26.67
N GLY A 168 10.27 -12.95 26.43
CA GLY A 168 10.98 -12.95 25.15
C GLY A 168 10.13 -13.57 24.05
N ALA A 169 9.53 -14.73 24.33
CA ALA A 169 8.65 -15.42 23.39
C ALA A 169 7.44 -14.56 22.98
N LEU A 170 6.77 -13.90 23.93
CA LEU A 170 5.65 -13.01 23.63
C LEU A 170 6.07 -11.78 22.82
N ALA A 171 7.19 -11.13 23.19
CA ALA A 171 7.70 -9.98 22.45
C ALA A 171 8.12 -10.36 21.03
N ALA A 172 8.84 -11.46 20.87
CA ALA A 172 9.24 -11.99 19.57
C ALA A 172 8.02 -12.34 18.71
N LEU A 173 7.00 -12.98 19.28
CA LEU A 173 5.75 -13.30 18.56
C LEU A 173 5.05 -12.03 18.05
N ILE A 174 4.98 -10.98 18.88
CA ILE A 174 4.35 -9.71 18.50
C ILE A 174 5.18 -9.01 17.40
N ILE A 175 6.49 -8.86 17.59
CA ILE A 175 7.38 -8.21 16.62
C ILE A 175 7.36 -8.97 15.30
N HIS A 176 7.55 -10.29 15.34
CA HIS A 176 7.56 -11.14 14.16
C HIS A 176 6.20 -11.16 13.47
N GLY A 177 5.13 -11.35 14.23
CA GLY A 177 3.77 -11.42 13.70
C GLY A 177 3.35 -10.11 13.05
N LEU A 178 3.54 -8.97 13.72
CA LEU A 178 3.21 -7.66 13.17
C LEU A 178 4.04 -7.34 11.93
N THR A 179 5.36 -7.57 11.98
CA THR A 179 6.25 -7.33 10.84
C THR A 179 5.87 -8.23 9.66
N SER A 180 5.60 -9.51 9.91
CA SER A 180 5.17 -10.45 8.87
C SER A 180 3.86 -10.05 8.22
N LEU A 181 2.88 -9.54 8.99
CA LEU A 181 1.62 -9.03 8.47
C LEU A 181 1.81 -7.77 7.61
N LEU A 182 2.59 -6.80 8.11
CA LEU A 182 2.87 -5.55 7.37
C LEU A 182 3.61 -5.82 6.06
N VAL A 183 4.64 -6.69 6.09
CA VAL A 183 5.38 -7.07 4.88
C VAL A 183 4.49 -7.90 3.95
N GLY A 184 3.64 -8.79 4.48
CA GLY A 184 2.68 -9.54 3.67
C GLY A 184 1.68 -8.65 2.93
N LEU A 185 1.16 -7.63 3.61
CA LEU A 185 0.30 -6.59 3.02
C LEU A 185 1.04 -5.82 1.92
N LEU A 186 2.30 -5.43 2.17
CA LEU A 186 3.14 -4.77 1.18
C LEU A 186 3.36 -5.66 -0.06
N TYR A 187 3.70 -6.94 0.13
CA TYR A 187 3.81 -7.90 -0.97
C TYR A 187 2.50 -8.04 -1.74
N GLY A 188 1.38 -8.09 -1.02
CA GLY A 188 0.06 -8.08 -1.60
C GLY A 188 -0.13 -6.91 -2.56
N ALA A 189 0.09 -5.70 -2.09
CA ALA A 189 -0.05 -4.49 -2.90
C ALA A 189 0.95 -4.46 -4.08
N MET A 190 2.18 -4.97 -3.88
CA MET A 190 3.25 -4.87 -4.86
C MET A 190 3.24 -5.92 -5.97
N LEU A 191 2.84 -7.16 -5.69
CA LEU A 191 2.90 -8.27 -6.65
C LEU A 191 2.17 -8.00 -7.98
N PRO A 192 0.97 -7.37 -8.00
CA PRO A 192 0.29 -7.00 -9.26
C PRO A 192 1.07 -5.99 -10.11
N MET A 193 1.98 -5.23 -9.52
CA MET A 193 2.74 -4.20 -10.21
C MET A 193 3.91 -4.74 -11.05
N PHE A 194 4.37 -5.99 -10.81
CA PHE A 194 5.52 -6.59 -11.48
C PHE A 194 5.12 -7.62 -12.58
N PRO A 195 5.46 -7.38 -13.87
CA PRO A 195 4.79 -8.06 -14.99
C PRO A 195 5.29 -9.48 -15.33
N ARG A 196 6.56 -9.84 -15.12
CA ARG A 196 7.12 -11.10 -15.66
C ARG A 196 7.53 -12.15 -14.62
N TRP A 197 8.16 -11.75 -13.51
CA TRP A 197 8.66 -12.69 -12.49
C TRP A 197 8.40 -12.21 -11.05
N PRO A 198 7.15 -11.88 -10.67
CA PRO A 198 6.87 -11.13 -9.46
C PRO A 198 7.31 -11.84 -8.17
N ILE A 199 7.28 -13.18 -8.12
CA ILE A 199 7.76 -13.95 -6.97
C ILE A 199 9.28 -13.83 -6.84
N LEU A 200 10.02 -13.93 -7.94
CA LEU A 200 11.49 -13.81 -7.93
C LEU A 200 11.92 -12.35 -7.74
N THR A 201 11.28 -11.41 -8.43
CA THR A 201 11.63 -9.99 -8.32
C THR A 201 11.26 -9.44 -6.95
N ALA A 202 10.06 -9.69 -6.44
CA ALA A 202 9.70 -9.23 -5.09
C ALA A 202 10.38 -10.10 -4.03
N GLY A 203 10.37 -11.43 -4.17
CA GLY A 203 10.93 -12.39 -3.21
C GLY A 203 12.45 -12.40 -3.09
N VAL A 204 13.19 -11.75 -3.99
CA VAL A 204 14.65 -11.59 -3.87
C VAL A 204 15.06 -10.12 -3.72
N ALA A 205 14.49 -9.20 -4.51
CA ALA A 205 14.88 -7.79 -4.42
C ALA A 205 14.46 -7.15 -3.10
N ALA A 206 13.27 -7.47 -2.56
CA ALA A 206 12.86 -6.91 -1.28
C ALA A 206 13.72 -7.45 -0.11
N PRO A 207 14.02 -8.76 0.00
CA PRO A 207 15.02 -9.27 0.94
C PRO A 207 16.37 -8.59 0.88
N ILE A 208 16.91 -8.36 -0.33
CA ILE A 208 18.18 -7.65 -0.50
C ILE A 208 18.05 -6.22 0.03
N MET A 209 17.01 -5.49 -0.39
CA MET A 209 16.77 -4.12 0.03
C MET A 209 16.64 -4.00 1.56
N PHE A 210 15.80 -4.84 2.19
CA PHE A 210 15.61 -4.84 3.64
C PHE A 210 16.88 -5.27 4.39
N THR A 211 17.64 -6.22 3.86
CA THR A 211 18.93 -6.63 4.44
C THR A 211 19.91 -5.47 4.43
N VAL A 212 20.04 -4.75 3.31
CA VAL A 212 20.93 -3.59 3.20
C VAL A 212 20.50 -2.49 4.18
N ILE A 213 19.21 -2.15 4.21
CA ILE A 213 18.69 -1.11 5.12
C ILE A 213 18.96 -1.49 6.58
N LEU A 214 18.66 -2.73 6.99
CA LEU A 214 18.89 -3.18 8.36
C LEU A 214 20.37 -3.27 8.69
N HIS A 215 21.20 -3.78 7.78
CA HIS A 215 22.65 -3.87 7.97
C HIS A 215 23.29 -2.50 8.18
N SER A 216 22.86 -1.50 7.40
CA SER A 216 23.35 -0.13 7.56
C SER A 216 22.77 0.57 8.79
N GLY A 217 21.51 0.33 9.15
CA GLY A 217 20.84 1.05 10.24
C GLY A 217 21.10 0.49 11.63
N ILE A 218 21.16 -0.84 11.79
CA ILE A 218 21.16 -1.46 13.11
C ILE A 218 22.45 -1.21 13.89
N GLY A 219 23.58 -1.02 13.20
CA GLY A 219 24.84 -0.64 13.83
C GLY A 219 24.78 0.72 14.53
N VAL A 220 23.94 1.64 14.03
CA VAL A 220 23.72 2.97 14.64
C VAL A 220 22.79 2.88 15.84
N ILE A 221 21.74 2.04 15.75
CA ILE A 221 20.71 1.91 16.79
C ILE A 221 21.23 1.05 17.96
N SER A 222 21.84 -0.10 17.66
CA SER A 222 22.36 -1.03 18.64
C SER A 222 23.56 -1.81 18.06
N PRO A 223 24.79 -1.34 18.28
CA PRO A 223 25.99 -2.01 17.77
C PRO A 223 26.17 -3.41 18.38
N ILE A 224 25.73 -3.61 19.63
CA ILE A 224 25.79 -4.91 20.30
C ILE A 224 24.85 -5.91 19.61
N LEU A 225 23.63 -5.49 19.26
CA LEU A 225 22.69 -6.36 18.56
C LEU A 225 23.20 -6.70 17.15
N ASN A 226 23.82 -5.75 16.46
CA ASN A 226 24.44 -5.97 15.14
C ASN A 226 25.48 -7.10 15.16
N GLN A 227 26.32 -7.16 16.21
CA GLN A 227 27.35 -8.20 16.35
C GLN A 227 26.77 -9.61 16.56
N ARG A 228 25.55 -9.70 17.08
CA ARG A 228 24.87 -10.98 17.35
C ARG A 228 24.11 -11.53 16.14
N ILE A 229 23.82 -10.67 15.16
CA ILE A 229 23.12 -11.07 13.94
C ILE A 229 24.10 -11.76 13.00
N ASP A 230 23.83 -13.02 12.70
CA ASP A 230 24.50 -13.70 11.61
C ASP A 230 23.84 -13.32 10.29
N TRP A 231 24.51 -12.44 9.54
CA TRP A 231 23.98 -11.85 8.32
C TRP A 231 23.69 -12.87 7.21
N PHE A 232 24.42 -13.98 7.18
CA PHE A 232 24.18 -15.05 6.21
C PHE A 232 22.84 -15.74 6.51
N TRP A 233 22.64 -16.20 7.74
CA TRP A 233 21.39 -16.86 8.14
C TRP A 233 20.19 -15.90 8.16
N PHE A 234 20.43 -14.64 8.48
CA PHE A 234 19.42 -13.59 8.37
C PHE A 234 18.95 -13.44 6.91
N PHE A 235 19.88 -13.32 5.96
CA PHE A 235 19.55 -13.19 4.54
C PHE A 235 18.79 -14.42 3.99
N ILE A 236 19.23 -15.63 4.35
CA ILE A 236 18.53 -16.87 3.97
C ILE A 236 17.10 -16.89 4.54
N SER A 237 16.92 -16.41 5.76
CA SER A 237 15.60 -16.30 6.39
C SER A 237 14.69 -15.31 5.66
N LEU A 238 15.22 -14.16 5.22
CA LEU A 238 14.46 -13.19 4.43
C LEU A 238 14.10 -13.72 3.04
N ILE A 239 14.98 -14.48 2.39
CA ILE A 239 14.64 -15.17 1.13
C ILE A 239 13.52 -16.18 1.36
N ALA A 240 13.62 -17.01 2.40
CA ALA A 240 12.58 -17.99 2.73
C ALA A 240 11.22 -17.31 2.95
N PHE A 241 11.20 -16.19 3.69
CA PHE A 241 10.01 -15.35 3.84
C PHE A 241 9.50 -14.86 2.49
N GLY A 242 10.35 -14.22 1.68
CA GLY A 242 9.96 -13.57 0.43
C GLY A 242 9.43 -14.54 -0.62
N LEU A 243 10.05 -15.72 -0.74
CA LEU A 243 9.62 -16.77 -1.66
C LEU A 243 8.28 -17.37 -1.25
N VAL A 244 8.09 -17.71 0.03
CA VAL A 244 6.84 -18.32 0.51
C VAL A 244 5.70 -17.31 0.51
N CYS A 245 5.94 -16.09 1.02
CA CYS A 245 4.95 -15.01 0.95
C CYS A 245 4.57 -14.72 -0.50
N GLY A 246 5.54 -14.55 -1.39
CA GLY A 246 5.31 -14.34 -2.81
C GLY A 246 4.53 -15.46 -3.48
N TYR A 247 4.86 -16.72 -3.15
CA TYR A 247 4.15 -17.89 -3.66
C TYR A 247 2.69 -17.93 -3.20
N VAL A 248 2.44 -17.78 -1.90
CA VAL A 248 1.08 -17.81 -1.32
C VAL A 248 0.23 -16.67 -1.85
N VAL A 249 0.77 -15.45 -1.92
CA VAL A 249 0.02 -14.34 -2.52
C VAL A 249 -0.24 -14.61 -4.00
N ASN A 250 0.75 -15.09 -4.75
CA ASN A 250 0.57 -15.36 -6.18
C ASN A 250 -0.48 -16.46 -6.47
N LEU A 251 -0.61 -17.46 -5.59
CA LEU A 251 -1.67 -18.46 -5.68
C LEU A 251 -3.08 -17.86 -5.57
N HIS A 252 -3.23 -16.76 -4.83
CA HIS A 252 -4.51 -16.13 -4.58
C HIS A 252 -4.76 -14.86 -5.42
N THR A 253 -3.79 -14.38 -6.19
CA THR A 253 -3.97 -13.25 -7.12
C THR A 253 -4.58 -13.68 -8.45
N LYS A 254 -5.87 -13.40 -8.64
CA LYS A 254 -6.60 -13.67 -9.88
C LYS A 254 -6.51 -12.55 -10.94
N VAL A 255 -5.94 -11.39 -10.58
CA VAL A 255 -5.89 -10.14 -11.39
C VAL A 255 -5.00 -10.23 -12.65
N ARG A 256 -4.30 -11.35 -12.90
CA ARG A 256 -3.26 -11.43 -13.95
C ARG A 256 -3.81 -11.79 -15.33
N THR A 257 -4.92 -11.16 -15.74
CA THR A 257 -5.39 -11.27 -17.14
C THR A 257 -4.29 -10.73 -18.07
N ALA A 258 -4.16 -11.32 -19.27
CA ALA A 258 -3.16 -10.89 -20.25
C ALA A 258 -3.28 -9.40 -20.60
N GLN A 259 -4.50 -8.85 -20.47
CA GLN A 259 -4.81 -7.44 -20.67
C GLN A 259 -4.22 -6.55 -19.57
N PHE A 260 -4.33 -6.92 -18.28
CA PHE A 260 -3.75 -6.13 -17.18
C PHE A 260 -2.20 -6.12 -17.21
N ARG A 261 -1.58 -7.23 -17.64
CA ARG A 261 -0.12 -7.33 -17.77
C ARG A 261 0.45 -6.41 -18.86
N ALA A 262 -0.34 -6.11 -19.89
CA ALA A 262 0.06 -5.25 -21.01
C ALA A 262 0.03 -3.75 -20.65
N LEU A 263 -0.61 -3.38 -19.54
CA LEU A 263 -0.70 -1.98 -19.09
C LEU A 263 0.68 -1.46 -18.64
N PRO A 264 1.03 -0.18 -18.85
CA PRO A 264 2.22 0.43 -18.26
C PRO A 264 2.21 0.43 -16.72
N PHE A 265 3.38 0.52 -16.08
CA PHE A 265 3.48 0.52 -14.60
C PHE A 265 2.65 1.63 -13.96
N ALA A 266 2.70 2.87 -14.49
CA ALA A 266 1.95 4.00 -13.96
C ALA A 266 0.43 3.74 -13.92
N VAL A 267 -0.09 3.09 -14.95
CA VAL A 267 -1.49 2.68 -15.05
C VAL A 267 -1.85 1.66 -13.97
N ARG A 268 -1.00 0.65 -13.78
CA ARG A 268 -1.20 -0.37 -12.72
C ARG A 268 -1.05 0.20 -11.31
N ALA A 269 -0.25 1.25 -11.15
CA ALA A 269 -0.04 1.94 -9.89
C ALA A 269 -1.12 2.99 -9.57
N GLY A 270 -2.11 3.18 -10.46
CA GLY A 270 -3.16 4.18 -10.28
C GLY A 270 -2.72 5.62 -10.53
N LEU A 271 -1.54 5.85 -11.15
CA LEU A 271 -0.99 7.18 -11.45
C LEU A 271 -1.61 7.78 -12.72
N HIS A 272 -2.87 7.51 -13.00
CA HIS A 272 -3.58 8.13 -14.12
C HIS A 272 -3.94 9.56 -13.77
N THR A 273 -3.43 10.51 -14.54
CA THR A 273 -4.09 11.81 -14.69
C THR A 273 -5.33 11.61 -15.55
N ASP A 274 -6.49 12.02 -15.03
CA ASP A 274 -7.77 12.10 -15.75
C ASP A 274 -7.67 13.16 -16.85
N THR A 275 -6.91 12.88 -17.90
CA THR A 275 -7.01 13.63 -19.15
C THR A 275 -7.85 12.77 -20.08
N PHE A 276 -9.15 12.70 -19.78
CA PHE A 276 -10.12 12.34 -20.80
C PHE A 276 -10.19 13.54 -21.75
N PRO A 277 -9.79 13.42 -23.02
CA PRO A 277 -10.21 14.40 -24.00
C PRO A 277 -11.73 14.27 -24.08
N VAL A 278 -12.43 15.26 -23.54
CA VAL A 278 -13.85 15.45 -23.84
C VAL A 278 -13.91 15.64 -25.35
N ILE A 279 -14.35 14.61 -26.06
CA ILE A 279 -14.66 14.74 -27.47
C ILE A 279 -15.93 15.58 -27.50
N HIS A 280 -15.77 16.88 -27.68
CA HIS A 280 -16.86 17.72 -28.18
C HIS A 280 -17.17 17.21 -29.58
N VAL A 281 -18.24 16.43 -29.69
CA VAL A 281 -18.89 16.23 -30.98
C VAL A 281 -19.51 17.58 -31.30
N ASP A 282 -18.84 18.35 -32.15
CA ASP A 282 -19.35 19.63 -32.61
C ASP A 282 -20.75 19.41 -33.18
N ALA A 283 -21.72 20.15 -32.65
CA ALA A 283 -23.12 20.12 -33.10
C ALA A 283 -23.30 20.52 -34.57
N GLN A 284 -22.22 20.95 -35.25
CA GLN A 284 -22.18 21.17 -36.70
C GLN A 284 -22.12 19.86 -37.50
N GLU A 285 -21.42 18.82 -37.03
CA GLU A 285 -21.33 17.55 -37.77
C GLU A 285 -22.69 16.82 -37.81
N LYS A 286 -23.50 16.99 -36.77
CA LYS A 286 -24.87 16.45 -36.72
C LYS A 286 -25.83 17.18 -37.68
N LYS A 287 -25.62 18.47 -37.96
CA LYS A 287 -26.42 19.23 -38.93
C LYS A 287 -26.05 18.88 -40.37
N ASP A 288 -24.78 18.61 -40.64
CA ASP A 288 -24.31 18.25 -41.98
C ASP A 288 -24.72 16.83 -42.39
N LEU A 289 -24.84 15.92 -41.41
CA LEU A 289 -25.41 14.58 -41.62
C LEU A 289 -26.92 14.62 -41.86
N ASP A 290 -27.67 15.43 -41.10
CA ASP A 290 -29.13 15.58 -41.29
C ASP A 290 -29.50 16.31 -42.60
N HIS A 291 -28.62 17.18 -43.12
CA HIS A 291 -28.86 17.85 -44.40
C HIS A 291 -28.62 16.93 -45.60
N LYS A 292 -27.58 16.09 -45.54
CA LYS A 292 -27.28 15.12 -46.61
C LYS A 292 -28.34 14.03 -46.75
N ASP A 293 -28.95 13.61 -45.66
CA ASP A 293 -30.00 12.57 -45.70
C ASP A 293 -31.32 13.10 -46.27
N LYS A 294 -31.56 14.42 -46.20
CA LYS A 294 -32.73 15.06 -46.81
C LYS A 294 -32.57 15.30 -48.31
N ASP A 295 -31.35 15.57 -48.77
CA ASP A 295 -31.07 15.77 -50.20
C ASP A 295 -31.00 14.45 -50.99
N ALA A 296 -30.88 13.30 -50.30
CA ALA A 296 -30.90 11.97 -50.92
C ALA A 296 -32.31 11.35 -51.05
N GLN A 297 -33.35 12.03 -50.55
CA GLN A 297 -34.75 11.58 -50.59
C GLN A 297 -35.65 12.40 -51.54
N GLN A 298 -35.06 13.23 -52.42
CA GLN A 298 -35.76 13.90 -53.52
C GLN A 298 -35.29 13.40 -54.89
#